data_AF-A0A925CHI0-F1
#
_entry.id   AF-A0A925CHI0-F1
#
_cell.length_a   1.000
_cell.length_b   1.000
_cell.length_c   1.000
_cell.angle_alpha   90.00
_cell.angle_beta   90.00
_cell.angle_gamma   90.00
#
_symmetry.space_group_name_H-M   'P 1'
#
loop_
_entity.id
_entity.type
_entity.pdbx_description
1 polymer ?
#
loop_
_entity_poly.entity_id
_entity_poly.type
_entity_poly.pdbx_seq_one_letter_code
_entity_poly.pdbx_strand_id
1 'polypeptide(L)'
;MKIHRATRLYEAWLAKQIHLVHIDLALKHKTMKRDAFLFSNLHFTDGCRCGQKRVVTSSRHRCYWRGDAHVENFGTWRDSEGRVIWGINDFDEAYPLPYTNDLVRLAVSATLATDTKQLAIKPKVACDALLTGYTEGLNSGGRPFVLAEEHW
;
A
#
# COMPACT_ATOMS: atom_id res chain seq x y z
N MET A 1 12.75 -14.03 -11.26
CA MET A 1 13.92 -13.13 -11.04
C MET A 1 14.18 -13.10 -9.53
N LYS A 2 15.43 -13.16 -9.06
CA LYS A 2 15.73 -13.08 -7.61
C LYS A 2 15.49 -11.64 -7.10
N ILE A 3 14.89 -11.49 -5.92
CA ILE A 3 14.48 -10.19 -5.36
C ILE A 3 15.64 -9.19 -5.27
N HIS A 4 16.81 -9.62 -4.79
CA HIS A 4 18.01 -8.76 -4.73
C HIS A 4 18.44 -8.17 -6.08
N ARG A 5 18.24 -8.90 -7.18
CA ARG A 5 18.55 -8.40 -8.53
C ARG A 5 17.52 -7.35 -8.95
N ALA A 6 16.25 -7.57 -8.63
CA ALA A 6 15.17 -6.62 -8.91
C ALA A 6 15.40 -5.30 -8.18
N THR A 7 15.69 -5.37 -6.87
CA THR A 7 15.98 -4.21 -6.01
C THR A 7 17.13 -3.37 -6.58
N ARG A 8 18.27 -4.01 -6.92
CA ARG A 8 19.43 -3.30 -7.51
C ARG A 8 19.12 -2.63 -8.85
N LEU A 9 18.33 -3.30 -9.70
CA LEU A 9 17.93 -2.74 -10.99
C LEU A 9 17.00 -1.53 -10.82
N TYR A 10 16.09 -1.59 -9.84
CA TYR A 10 15.21 -0.47 -9.50
C TYR A 10 16.02 0.70 -8.95
N GLU A 11 16.92 0.47 -7.99
CA GLU A 11 17.76 1.54 -7.42
C GLU A 11 18.67 2.19 -8.46
N ALA A 12 19.25 1.39 -9.36
CA ALA A 12 20.04 1.90 -10.48
C ALA A 12 19.21 2.72 -11.48
N TRP A 13 17.91 2.42 -11.62
CA TRP A 13 16.99 3.23 -12.41
C TRP A 13 16.58 4.50 -11.65
N LEU A 14 16.25 4.39 -10.36
CA LEU A 14 15.83 5.49 -9.49
C LEU A 14 16.94 6.55 -9.35
N ALA A 15 18.20 6.12 -9.28
CA ALA A 15 19.39 6.98 -9.28
C ALA A 15 19.49 7.90 -10.51
N LYS A 16 18.84 7.52 -11.61
CA LYS A 16 18.79 8.33 -12.84
C LYS A 16 17.61 9.29 -12.86
N GLN A 17 16.61 9.09 -12.00
CA GLN A 17 15.42 9.94 -11.91
C GLN A 17 15.56 11.01 -10.82
N ILE A 18 16.19 10.66 -9.70
CA ILE A 18 16.30 11.52 -8.52
C ILE A 18 17.70 11.47 -7.90
N HIS A 19 18.02 12.48 -7.09
CA HIS A 19 19.21 12.44 -6.24
C HIS A 19 19.02 11.41 -5.12
N LEU A 20 19.79 10.33 -5.17
CA LEU A 20 19.76 9.32 -4.12
C LEU A 20 20.66 9.73 -2.95
N VAL A 21 20.05 9.88 -1.78
CA VAL A 21 20.77 10.00 -0.52
C VAL A 21 21.16 8.60 -0.06
N HIS A 22 22.42 8.23 -0.28
CA HIS A 22 22.90 6.86 -0.03
C HIS A 22 22.76 6.40 1.42
N ILE A 23 22.88 7.32 2.39
CA ILE A 23 22.71 7.00 3.81
C ILE A 23 21.26 6.61 4.14
N ASP A 24 20.29 7.29 3.53
CA ASP A 24 18.86 6.99 3.70
C ASP A 24 18.49 5.68 2.99
N LEU A 25 19.09 5.41 1.82
CA LEU A 25 18.90 4.13 1.14
C LEU A 25 19.44 2.96 1.97
N ALA A 26 20.62 3.13 2.58
CA ALA A 26 21.18 2.13 3.48
C ALA A 26 20.32 1.94 4.75
N LEU A 27 19.77 3.03 5.29
CA LEU A 27 18.83 2.99 6.41
C LEU A 27 17.55 2.24 6.02
N LYS A 28 16.96 2.55 4.86
CA LYS A 28 15.81 1.84 4.29
C LYS A 28 16.08 0.33 4.21
N HIS A 29 17.25 -0.07 3.71
CA HIS A 29 17.65 -1.48 3.64
C HIS A 29 17.79 -2.13 5.01
N LYS A 30 18.33 -1.41 6.00
CA LYS A 30 18.43 -1.89 7.37
C LYS A 30 17.04 -2.07 7.99
N THR A 31 16.12 -1.15 7.74
CA THR A 31 14.73 -1.22 8.21
C THR A 31 13.98 -2.38 7.55
N MET A 32 14.08 -2.53 6.23
CA MET A 32 13.49 -3.65 5.48
C MET A 32 13.96 -5.04 5.95
N LYS A 33 15.13 -5.14 6.60
CA LYS A 33 15.64 -6.42 7.12
C LYS A 33 15.08 -6.81 8.48
N ARG A 34 14.38 -5.90 9.17
CA ARG A 34 13.91 -6.13 10.54
C ARG A 34 12.81 -7.18 10.60
N ASP A 35 11.85 -7.10 9.69
CA ASP A 35 10.74 -8.05 9.59
C ASP A 35 10.06 -7.98 8.21
N ALA A 36 9.19 -8.95 7.95
CA ALA A 36 8.49 -9.07 6.67
C ALA A 36 7.47 -7.94 6.43
N PHE A 37 6.93 -7.33 7.49
CA PHE A 37 5.98 -6.23 7.38
C PHE A 37 6.67 -4.97 6.85
N LEU A 38 7.77 -4.57 7.48
CA LEU A 38 8.61 -3.45 7.03
C LEU A 38 9.22 -3.71 5.66
N PHE A 39 9.60 -4.96 5.37
CA PHE A 39 10.02 -5.35 4.02
C PHE A 39 8.89 -5.08 2.99
N SER A 40 7.67 -5.55 3.26
CA SER A 40 6.54 -5.45 2.34
C SER A 40 6.07 -4.00 2.11
N ASN A 41 6.06 -3.19 3.16
CA ASN A 41 5.59 -1.80 3.07
C ASN A 41 6.65 -0.90 2.40
N LEU A 42 7.94 -1.09 2.67
CA LEU A 42 9.00 -0.26 2.09
C LEU A 42 9.45 -0.71 0.69
N HIS A 43 8.96 -1.86 0.21
CA HIS A 43 9.39 -2.47 -1.06
C HIS A 43 8.26 -2.53 -2.10
N PHE A 44 8.17 -1.51 -2.93
CA PHE A 44 7.23 -1.41 -4.05
C PHE A 44 7.41 -2.48 -5.13
N THR A 45 8.64 -2.96 -5.34
CA THR A 45 8.97 -3.71 -6.55
C THR A 45 8.62 -5.19 -6.44
N ASP A 46 7.34 -5.57 -6.30
CA ASP A 46 7.00 -6.99 -6.39
C ASP A 46 5.64 -7.39 -6.95
N GLY A 47 4.61 -6.53 -6.94
CA GLY A 47 3.30 -6.90 -7.51
C GLY A 47 3.33 -7.15 -9.02
N CYS A 48 4.06 -6.31 -9.77
CA CYS A 48 4.05 -6.36 -11.24
C CYS A 48 5.14 -7.26 -11.86
N ARG A 49 6.24 -7.56 -11.15
CA ARG A 49 7.41 -8.29 -11.71
C ARG A 49 7.58 -9.71 -11.19
N CYS A 50 7.18 -10.00 -9.96
CA CYS A 50 7.28 -11.35 -9.39
C CYS A 50 5.98 -12.12 -9.58
N GLY A 51 5.70 -12.50 -10.83
CA GLY A 51 4.97 -13.73 -11.11
C GLY A 51 3.59 -13.93 -10.46
N GLN A 52 2.94 -12.92 -9.88
CA GLN A 52 1.53 -12.93 -9.49
C GLN A 52 0.65 -12.87 -10.75
N LYS A 53 0.88 -13.83 -11.65
CA LYS A 53 0.32 -13.87 -13.01
C LYS A 53 -1.10 -14.44 -13.08
N ARG A 54 -1.80 -14.70 -11.96
CA ARG A 54 -3.12 -15.35 -12.03
C ARG A 54 -4.27 -14.70 -11.26
N VAL A 55 -4.03 -14.12 -10.09
CA VAL A 55 -5.15 -13.63 -9.26
C VAL A 55 -5.34 -12.12 -9.37
N VAL A 56 -4.27 -11.34 -9.44
CA VAL A 56 -4.32 -9.87 -9.31
C VAL A 56 -4.64 -9.16 -10.64
N THR A 57 -4.52 -9.85 -11.78
CA THR A 57 -4.62 -9.24 -13.13
C THR A 57 -5.91 -9.58 -13.89
N SER A 58 -6.89 -10.25 -13.26
CA SER A 58 -8.11 -10.69 -13.95
C SER A 58 -9.14 -9.58 -14.16
N SER A 59 -9.05 -8.47 -13.41
CA SER A 59 -9.95 -7.34 -13.59
C SER A 59 -9.58 -6.57 -14.86
N ARG A 60 -10.50 -6.49 -15.84
CA ARG A 60 -10.32 -5.71 -17.08
C ARG A 60 -10.31 -4.18 -16.83
N HIS A 61 -10.77 -3.75 -15.66
CA HIS A 61 -10.85 -2.35 -15.29
C HIS A 61 -9.50 -1.90 -14.71
N ARG A 62 -8.75 -1.14 -15.52
CA ARG A 62 -7.55 -0.43 -15.06
C ARG A 62 -7.93 0.99 -14.68
N CYS A 63 -7.52 1.42 -13.49
CA CYS A 63 -7.64 2.82 -13.04
C CYS A 63 -6.27 3.25 -12.50
N TYR A 64 -6.08 4.55 -12.32
CA TYR A 64 -4.96 5.02 -11.52
C TYR A 64 -5.21 4.62 -10.06
N TRP A 65 -4.35 3.76 -9.56
CA TRP A 65 -4.37 3.29 -8.18
C TRP A 65 -3.08 3.63 -7.49
N ARG A 66 -3.08 3.56 -6.16
CA ARG A 66 -1.99 4.04 -5.32
C ARG A 66 -0.71 3.24 -5.58
N GLY A 67 -0.82 1.95 -5.90
CA GLY A 67 0.32 1.08 -6.22
C GLY A 67 1.05 0.56 -4.98
N ASP A 68 0.88 1.22 -3.84
CA ASP A 68 1.57 0.90 -2.60
C ASP A 68 0.71 0.61 -1.39
N ALA A 69 -0.61 0.45 -1.56
CA ALA A 69 -1.59 0.36 -0.47
C ALA A 69 -1.16 -0.56 0.70
N HIS A 70 -0.96 0.03 1.87
CA HIS A 70 -0.55 -0.67 3.09
C HIS A 70 -1.04 0.08 4.34
N VAL A 71 -1.11 -0.62 5.49
CA VAL A 71 -1.82 -0.11 6.68
C VAL A 71 -1.23 1.20 7.22
N GLU A 72 0.09 1.39 7.14
CA GLU A 72 0.77 2.60 7.63
C GLU A 72 0.47 3.87 6.80
N ASN A 73 -0.13 3.75 5.60
CA ASN A 73 -0.53 4.92 4.82
C ASN A 73 -1.94 5.41 5.14
N PHE A 74 -2.69 4.67 5.95
CA PHE A 74 -3.98 5.12 6.46
C PHE A 74 -3.78 5.96 7.70
N GLY A 75 -4.43 7.12 7.72
CA GLY A 75 -4.30 8.06 8.82
C GLY A 75 -5.31 9.17 8.75
N THR A 76 -5.14 10.14 9.65
CA THR A 76 -5.92 11.38 9.64
C THR A 76 -5.11 12.48 8.97
N TRP A 77 -5.75 13.22 8.09
CA TRP A 77 -5.15 14.29 7.31
C TRP A 77 -6.05 15.52 7.35
N ARG A 78 -5.53 16.64 6.86
CA ARG A 78 -6.35 17.81 6.56
C ARG A 78 -6.57 17.90 5.06
N ASP A 79 -7.82 18.08 4.66
CA ASP A 79 -8.12 18.39 3.27
C ASP A 79 -7.76 19.85 2.91
N SER A 80 -8.06 20.27 1.68
CA SER A 80 -7.81 21.63 1.19
C SER A 80 -8.53 22.73 1.97
N GLU A 81 -9.61 22.39 2.67
CA GLU A 81 -10.41 23.30 3.50
C GLU A 81 -9.97 23.26 4.98
N GLY A 82 -8.99 22.41 5.31
CA GLY A 82 -8.49 22.24 6.66
C GLY A 82 -9.34 21.30 7.54
N ARG A 83 -10.35 20.63 6.97
CA ARG A 83 -11.20 19.64 7.66
C ARG A 83 -10.40 18.37 7.93
N VAL A 84 -10.65 17.75 9.07
CA VAL A 84 -10.04 16.45 9.40
C VAL A 84 -10.72 15.37 8.57
N ILE A 85 -9.94 14.64 7.78
CA ILE A 85 -10.37 13.51 6.96
C ILE A 85 -9.63 12.25 7.42
N TRP A 86 -10.25 11.09 7.21
CA TRP A 86 -9.56 9.80 7.31
C TRP A 86 -9.34 9.25 5.90
N GLY A 87 -8.15 8.74 5.62
CA GLY A 87 -7.87 8.18 4.31
C GLY A 87 -6.40 7.82 4.12
N ILE A 88 -6.07 7.59 2.85
CA ILE A 88 -4.75 7.16 2.42
C ILE A 88 -3.91 8.34 1.93
N ASN A 89 -2.61 8.30 2.18
CA ASN A 89 -1.64 9.25 1.63
C ASN A 89 -0.66 8.59 0.64
N ASP A 90 0.28 9.40 0.16
CA ASP A 90 1.50 8.99 -0.56
C ASP A 90 1.23 8.31 -1.92
N PHE A 91 0.98 9.13 -2.94
CA PHE A 91 0.61 8.70 -4.30
C PHE A 91 1.79 8.75 -5.29
N ASP A 92 3.03 8.79 -4.79
CA ASP A 92 4.25 8.82 -5.61
C ASP A 92 4.42 7.56 -6.47
N GLU A 93 3.87 6.43 -6.01
CA GLU A 93 3.88 5.14 -6.69
C GLU A 93 2.60 4.84 -7.49
N ALA A 94 1.76 5.85 -7.70
CA ALA A 94 0.50 5.68 -8.41
C ALA A 94 0.70 5.26 -9.88
N TYR A 95 0.03 4.19 -10.29
CA TYR A 95 0.18 3.62 -11.64
C TYR A 95 -1.13 2.98 -12.14
N PRO A 96 -1.40 2.97 -13.47
CA PRO A 96 -2.53 2.25 -14.03
C PRO A 96 -2.47 0.74 -13.76
N LEU A 97 -3.29 0.27 -12.83
CA LEU A 97 -3.30 -1.12 -12.35
C LEU A 97 -4.75 -1.64 -12.22
N PRO A 98 -4.95 -2.96 -12.17
CA PRO A 98 -6.18 -3.54 -11.62
C PRO A 98 -6.38 -3.06 -10.18
N TYR A 99 -7.59 -2.63 -9.83
CA TYR A 99 -7.91 -2.17 -8.46
C TYR A 99 -7.62 -3.22 -7.39
N THR A 100 -7.72 -4.50 -7.77
CA THR A 100 -7.42 -5.64 -6.91
C THR A 100 -5.97 -5.67 -6.44
N ASN A 101 -5.05 -4.96 -7.10
CA ASN A 101 -3.66 -4.88 -6.66
C ASN A 101 -3.54 -4.17 -5.31
N ASP A 102 -4.14 -2.99 -5.18
CA ASP A 102 -4.13 -2.25 -3.91
C ASP A 102 -4.85 -3.03 -2.80
N LEU A 103 -5.97 -3.69 -3.12
CA LEU A 103 -6.68 -4.53 -2.16
C LEU A 103 -5.85 -5.70 -1.64
N VAL A 104 -5.23 -6.46 -2.55
CA VAL A 104 -4.40 -7.61 -2.17
C VAL A 104 -3.18 -7.13 -1.39
N ARG A 105 -2.55 -6.03 -1.83
CA ARG A 105 -1.39 -5.46 -1.15
C ARG A 105 -1.73 -4.98 0.26
N LEU A 106 -2.87 -4.31 0.44
CA LEU A 106 -3.34 -3.88 1.74
C LEU A 106 -3.67 -5.07 2.66
N ALA A 107 -4.30 -6.11 2.13
CA ALA A 107 -4.58 -7.33 2.89
C ALA A 107 -3.30 -8.07 3.32
N VAL A 108 -2.28 -8.12 2.45
CA VAL A 108 -0.95 -8.65 2.80
C VAL A 108 -0.32 -7.83 3.92
N SER A 109 -0.35 -6.50 3.81
CA SER A 109 0.17 -5.60 4.85
C SER A 109 -0.55 -5.81 6.19
N ALA A 110 -1.88 -5.88 6.21
CA ALA A 110 -2.65 -6.10 7.43
C ALA A 110 -2.39 -7.47 8.08
N THR A 111 -2.19 -8.51 7.24
CA THR A 111 -1.81 -9.85 7.72
C THR A 111 -0.42 -9.81 8.37
N LEU A 112 0.58 -9.21 7.69
CA LEU A 112 1.93 -9.09 8.22
C LEU A 112 2.01 -8.20 9.47
N ALA A 113 1.17 -7.17 9.55
CA ALA A 113 1.04 -6.33 10.75
C ALA A 113 0.51 -7.13 11.95
N THR A 114 -0.41 -8.05 11.69
CA THR A 114 -0.92 -8.96 12.72
C THR A 114 0.17 -9.92 13.20
N ASP A 115 0.90 -10.54 12.26
CA ASP A 115 1.97 -11.50 12.56
C ASP A 115 3.12 -10.86 13.35
N THR A 116 3.41 -9.58 13.06
CA THR A 116 4.41 -8.77 13.78
C THR A 116 3.86 -8.08 15.03
N LYS A 117 2.60 -8.38 15.43
CA LYS A 117 1.91 -7.82 16.61
C LYS A 117 1.73 -6.30 16.59
N GLN A 118 1.76 -5.68 15.41
CA GLN A 118 1.44 -4.26 15.23
C GLN A 118 -0.08 -4.03 15.19
N LEU A 119 -0.84 -5.04 14.76
CA LEU A 119 -2.30 -5.05 14.84
C LEU A 119 -2.77 -6.16 15.79
N ALA A 120 -3.66 -5.81 16.71
CA ALA A 120 -4.23 -6.72 17.71
C ALA A 120 -5.55 -7.37 17.23
N ILE A 121 -5.63 -7.71 15.95
CA ILE A 121 -6.79 -8.39 15.34
C ILE A 121 -6.31 -9.62 14.57
N LYS A 122 -7.16 -10.62 14.35
CA LYS A 122 -6.77 -11.81 13.57
C LYS A 122 -6.70 -11.47 12.07
N PRO A 123 -5.83 -12.10 11.27
CA PRO A 123 -5.69 -11.77 9.85
C PRO A 123 -7.01 -11.91 9.07
N LYS A 124 -7.78 -12.97 9.36
CA LYS A 124 -9.12 -13.16 8.77
C LYS A 124 -10.05 -11.98 9.06
N VAL A 125 -10.07 -11.49 10.30
CA VAL A 125 -10.91 -10.35 10.71
C VAL A 125 -10.49 -9.08 9.98
N ALA A 126 -9.17 -8.85 9.84
CA ALA A 126 -8.65 -7.72 9.08
C ALA A 126 -9.07 -7.78 7.60
N CYS A 127 -8.90 -8.93 6.96
CA CYS A 127 -9.28 -9.13 5.55
C CYS A 127 -10.81 -9.02 5.33
N ASP A 128 -11.61 -9.57 6.24
CA ASP A 128 -13.08 -9.46 6.19
C ASP A 128 -13.50 -7.99 6.31
N ALA A 129 -12.93 -7.24 7.25
CA ALA A 129 -13.21 -5.81 7.44
C ALA A 129 -12.80 -4.98 6.20
N LEU A 130 -11.64 -5.26 5.61
CA LEU A 130 -11.17 -4.61 4.38
C LEU A 130 -12.15 -4.84 3.22
N LEU A 131 -12.58 -6.09 3.02
CA LEU A 131 -13.48 -6.44 1.92
C LEU A 131 -14.88 -5.82 2.13
N THR A 132 -15.40 -5.87 3.35
CA THR A 132 -16.68 -5.23 3.71
C THR A 132 -16.63 -3.74 3.45
N GLY A 133 -15.65 -3.03 4.02
CA GLY A 133 -15.53 -1.58 3.88
C GLY A 133 -15.34 -1.15 2.42
N TYR A 134 -14.54 -1.88 1.65
CA TYR A 134 -14.38 -1.60 0.22
C TYR A 134 -15.68 -1.79 -0.56
N THR A 135 -16.41 -2.88 -0.29
CA THR A 135 -17.69 -3.19 -0.97
C THR A 135 -18.77 -2.17 -0.62
N GLU A 136 -18.89 -1.79 0.65
CA GLU A 136 -19.82 -0.76 1.11
C GLU A 136 -19.47 0.62 0.53
N GLY A 137 -18.18 0.96 0.48
CA GLY A 137 -17.69 2.18 -0.17
C GLY A 137 -18.08 2.24 -1.65
N LEU A 138 -17.91 1.15 -2.39
CA LEU A 138 -18.34 1.07 -3.78
C LEU A 138 -19.86 1.20 -3.94
N ASN A 139 -20.63 0.48 -3.11
CA ASN A 139 -22.10 0.48 -3.19
C ASN A 139 -22.72 1.83 -2.81
N SER A 140 -22.07 2.60 -1.93
CA SER A 140 -22.50 3.94 -1.51
C SER A 140 -22.05 5.06 -2.45
N GLY A 141 -21.36 4.71 -3.55
CA GLY A 141 -20.91 5.65 -4.58
C GLY A 141 -19.53 6.27 -4.34
N GLY A 142 -18.77 5.79 -3.35
CA GLY A 142 -17.41 6.23 -3.06
C GLY A 142 -17.35 7.67 -2.57
N ARG A 143 -17.42 7.88 -1.25
CA ARG A 143 -17.39 9.22 -0.64
C ARG A 143 -16.12 9.41 0.19
N PRO A 144 -15.59 10.63 0.28
CA PRO A 144 -14.52 10.94 1.22
C PRO A 144 -14.99 10.73 2.65
N PHE A 145 -14.11 10.23 3.53
CA PHE A 145 -14.41 10.05 4.94
C PHE A 145 -14.05 11.35 5.70
N VAL A 146 -14.99 12.29 5.73
CA VAL A 146 -14.81 13.58 6.42
C VAL A 146 -15.21 13.42 7.87
N LEU A 147 -14.20 13.31 8.76
CA LEU A 147 -14.45 13.15 10.19
C LEU A 147 -15.16 14.36 10.77
N ALA A 148 -14.90 15.57 10.28
CA ALA A 148 -15.48 16.82 10.77
C ALA A 148 -17.01 16.96 10.60
N GLU A 149 -17.67 16.10 9.82
CA GLU A 149 -19.07 16.28 9.41
C GLU A 149 -19.99 15.20 9.99
N GLU A 150 -19.70 13.92 9.72
CA GLU A 150 -20.68 12.83 9.91
C GLU A 150 -20.26 11.79 10.98
N HIS A 151 -19.12 11.96 11.67
CA HIS A 151 -18.46 10.89 12.43
C HIS A 151 -17.92 11.28 13.82
N TRP A 152 -18.64 12.12 14.58
CA TRP A 152 -18.29 12.52 15.95
C TRP A 152 -19.04 11.70 17.00
#